data_AF-A0A943WUR1-F1
#
_entry.id   AF-A0A943WUR1-F1
#
_cell.length_a   1.000
_cell.length_b   1.000
_cell.length_c   1.000
_cell.angle_alpha   90.00
_cell.angle_beta   90.00
_cell.angle_gamma   90.00
#
_symmetry.space_group_name_H-M   'P 1'
#
loop_
_entity.id
_entity.type
_entity.pdbx_description
1 polymer ?
#
loop_
_entity_poly.entity_id
_entity_poly.type
_entity_poly.pdbx_seq_one_letter_code
_entity_poly.pdbx_strand_id
1 'polypeptide(L)'
;MKYNLPCEILRDLLPSYIDNLSNEVTAEAVKEHLDHCKECRNIYETMKSDCRNSSSEKQLASKSGDDKELFKKINKKLNKRTKTAVIAGIAAVIVVLGGAQLLFNTPLKNIPVEKVSATASVYPTEEISSKSEADEEFSVNISKDPLNNNSQPEFVIEIPGTGYDGIGVSQSLLDSCEYVSLISFNSPYVLDYIDSEYKTENGETTLYIYAFKTTILNNKTSSMNTSSSTLQFEKVDKIVYVDKNGSNTIMWESK
;
A
#
# COMPACT_ATOMS: atom_id res chain seq x y z
N MET A 1 26.23 65.09 49.66
CA MET A 1 25.35 64.12 50.34
C MET A 1 24.47 63.50 49.26
N LYS A 2 24.68 62.24 48.89
CA LYS A 2 23.94 61.58 47.81
C LYS A 2 23.25 60.32 48.33
N TYR A 3 22.27 60.52 49.21
CA TYR A 3 21.33 59.47 49.59
C TYR A 3 19.94 60.08 49.55
N ASN A 4 19.29 59.98 48.41
CA ASN A 4 17.89 60.38 48.30
C ASN A 4 17.10 59.34 47.51
N LEU A 5 17.35 58.06 47.80
CA LEU A 5 16.39 57.01 47.48
C LEU A 5 15.43 56.92 48.68
N PRO A 6 14.16 57.33 48.53
CA PRO A 6 13.17 57.19 49.59
C PRO A 6 13.03 55.72 49.99
N CYS A 7 12.87 55.46 51.29
CA CYS A 7 12.71 54.10 51.81
C CYS A 7 11.54 53.34 51.16
N GLU A 8 10.48 54.06 50.78
CA GLU A 8 9.32 53.51 50.06
C GLU A 8 9.73 52.91 48.71
N ILE A 9 10.45 53.68 47.90
CA ILE A 9 10.96 53.23 46.60
C ILE A 9 11.94 52.08 46.77
N LEU A 10 12.83 52.13 47.77
CA LEU A 10 13.75 51.04 48.01
C LEU A 10 13.03 49.74 48.36
N ARG A 11 11.99 49.79 49.22
CA ARG A 11 11.20 48.60 49.59
C ARG A 11 10.53 47.95 48.38
N ASP A 12 10.05 48.75 47.43
CA ASP A 12 9.47 48.24 46.17
C ASP A 12 10.53 47.59 45.27
N LEU A 13 11.78 48.07 45.34
CA LEU A 13 12.91 47.52 44.58
C LEU A 13 13.56 46.30 45.24
N LEU A 14 13.34 46.06 46.55
CA LEU A 14 13.98 44.96 47.29
C LEU A 14 13.70 43.57 46.68
N PRO A 15 12.47 43.20 46.27
CA PRO A 15 12.21 41.89 45.66
C PRO A 15 13.06 41.68 44.39
N SER A 16 13.03 42.65 43.47
CA SER A 16 13.80 42.58 42.22
C SER A 16 15.31 42.63 42.45
N TYR A 17 15.77 43.26 43.54
CA TYR A 17 17.18 43.25 43.95
C TYR A 17 17.59 41.88 44.55
N ILE A 18 16.74 41.25 45.36
CA ILE A 18 16.95 39.90 45.90
C ILE A 18 17.02 38.85 44.78
N ASP A 19 16.18 38.99 43.76
CA ASP A 19 16.13 38.12 42.59
C ASP A 19 17.23 38.42 41.54
N ASN A 20 18.11 39.39 41.80
CA ASN A 20 19.17 39.86 40.88
C ASN A 20 18.66 40.30 39.49
N LEU A 21 17.43 40.81 39.42
CA LEU A 21 16.81 41.33 38.19
C LEU A 21 17.00 42.85 38.04
N SER A 22 17.74 43.48 38.97
CA SER A 22 18.06 44.90 38.93
C SER A 22 19.28 45.17 38.04
N ASN A 23 19.25 46.26 37.28
CA ASN A 23 20.44 46.73 36.57
C ASN A 23 21.51 47.27 37.54
N GLU A 24 22.74 47.44 37.07
CA GLU A 24 23.89 47.82 37.90
C GLU A 24 23.69 49.15 38.64
N VAL A 25 23.08 50.15 37.97
CA VAL A 25 22.81 51.47 38.54
C VAL A 25 21.81 51.38 39.71
N THR A 26 20.74 50.61 39.55
CA THR A 26 19.74 50.38 40.59
C THR A 26 20.32 49.56 41.74
N ALA A 27 21.14 48.54 41.43
CA ALA A 27 21.79 47.70 42.42
C ALA A 27 22.77 48.49 43.31
N GLU A 28 23.55 49.40 42.74
CA GLU A 28 24.48 50.25 43.48
C GLU A 28 23.74 51.21 44.42
N ALA A 29 22.65 51.84 43.94
CA ALA A 29 21.82 52.73 44.75
C ALA A 29 21.14 52.01 45.93
N VAL A 30 20.65 50.78 45.73
CA VAL A 30 20.07 49.95 46.80
C VAL A 30 21.14 49.58 47.84
N LYS A 31 22.32 49.15 47.38
CA LYS A 31 23.44 48.79 48.26
C LYS A 31 23.89 49.98 49.12
N GLU A 32 24.01 51.17 48.53
CA GLU A 32 24.38 52.39 49.22
C GLU A 32 23.38 52.74 50.34
N HIS A 33 22.08 52.62 50.07
CA HIS A 33 21.03 52.92 51.05
C HIS A 33 20.96 51.87 52.18
N LEU A 34 21.14 50.58 51.87
CA LEU A 34 21.18 49.52 52.88
C LEU A 34 22.36 49.67 53.85
N ASP A 35 23.45 50.32 53.43
CA ASP A 35 24.60 50.60 54.29
C ASP A 35 24.31 51.68 55.35
N HIS A 36 23.39 52.60 55.04
CA HIS A 36 23.07 53.76 55.89
C HIS A 36 21.70 53.68 56.61
N CYS A 37 20.78 52.83 56.14
CA CYS A 37 19.43 52.70 56.70
C CYS A 37 19.20 51.35 57.37
N LYS A 38 19.13 51.36 58.72
CA LYS A 38 18.91 50.14 59.53
C LYS A 38 17.53 49.52 59.31
N GLU A 39 16.49 50.34 59.14
CA GLU A 39 15.11 49.88 58.91
C GLU A 39 15.01 49.07 57.62
N CYS A 40 15.55 49.61 56.52
CA CYS A 40 15.55 48.94 55.23
C CYS A 40 16.43 47.68 55.21
N ARG A 41 17.54 47.67 55.95
CA ARG A 41 18.39 46.49 56.14
C ARG A 41 17.64 45.36 56.84
N ASN A 42 16.87 45.67 57.87
CA ASN A 42 16.10 44.66 58.59
C ASN A 42 15.02 44.04 57.70
N ILE A 43 14.35 44.85 56.88
CA ILE A 43 13.36 44.39 55.90
C ILE A 43 14.00 43.50 54.83
N TYR A 44 15.16 43.89 54.30
CA TYR A 44 15.92 43.09 53.35
C TYR A 44 16.31 41.72 53.92
N GLU A 45 16.85 41.66 55.14
CA GLU A 45 17.21 40.38 55.77
C GLU A 45 15.98 39.53 56.07
N THR A 46 14.85 40.13 56.48
CA THR A 46 13.58 39.42 56.67
C THR A 46 13.11 38.79 55.36
N MET A 47 13.01 39.55 54.28
CA MET A 47 12.59 39.06 52.96
C MET A 47 13.55 37.98 52.41
N LYS A 48 14.85 38.16 52.59
CA LYS A 48 15.88 37.19 52.20
C LYS A 48 15.80 35.90 53.01
N SER A 49 15.39 35.98 54.27
CA SER A 49 15.16 34.82 55.14
C SER A 49 13.86 34.10 54.79
N ASP A 50 12.81 34.83 54.39
CA ASP A 50 11.54 34.25 53.93
C ASP A 50 11.70 33.54 52.57
N CYS A 51 12.51 34.08 51.64
CA CYS A 51 12.92 33.36 50.43
C CYS A 51 13.71 32.08 50.73
N ARG A 52 14.47 32.03 51.84
CA ARG A 52 15.17 30.81 52.26
C ARG A 52 14.25 29.78 52.92
N ASN A 53 13.16 30.22 53.55
CA ASN A 53 12.20 29.34 54.22
C ASN A 53 11.07 28.82 53.30
N SER A 54 10.82 29.46 52.16
CA SER A 54 10.03 28.88 51.05
C SER A 54 10.86 27.97 50.13
N SER A 55 12.18 27.93 50.32
CA SER A 55 13.13 27.09 49.60
C SER A 55 13.58 25.87 50.41
N SER A 56 12.62 25.11 50.96
CA SER A 56 12.86 23.72 51.32
C SER A 56 12.72 22.82 50.08
N GLU A 57 13.48 23.12 49.03
CA GLU A 57 13.95 22.11 48.07
C GLU A 57 15.47 22.22 48.00
N LYS A 58 16.08 21.36 48.82
CA LYS A 58 17.46 20.93 48.71
C LYS A 58 17.81 20.60 47.25
N GLN A 59 19.02 21.04 46.89
CA GLN A 59 19.86 20.64 45.77
C GLN A 59 19.81 21.55 44.54
N LEU A 60 20.74 22.51 44.46
CA LEU A 60 21.49 22.77 43.22
C LEU A 60 22.72 23.67 43.48
N ALA A 61 23.82 23.08 43.97
CA ALA A 61 25.18 23.63 43.80
C ALA A 61 26.27 22.60 44.15
N SER A 62 26.14 21.35 43.71
CA SER A 62 27.28 20.43 43.60
C SER A 62 26.89 19.17 42.82
N LYS A 63 26.92 19.25 41.48
CA LYS A 63 27.28 18.16 40.55
C LYS A 63 26.95 18.58 39.13
N SER A 64 27.95 19.11 38.45
CA SER A 64 28.11 19.07 37.00
C SER A 64 28.18 17.61 36.52
N GLY A 65 27.05 16.89 36.60
CA GLY A 65 26.96 15.46 36.29
C GLY A 65 25.56 14.87 36.16
N ASP A 66 24.48 15.58 36.49
CA ASP A 66 23.15 14.96 36.68
C ASP A 66 22.09 15.26 35.60
N ASP A 67 22.35 16.15 34.64
CA ASP A 67 21.48 16.28 33.45
C ASP A 67 21.64 15.07 32.51
N LYS A 68 22.82 14.45 32.53
CA LYS A 68 23.03 13.14 31.91
C LYS A 68 22.30 12.03 32.66
N GLU A 69 21.90 12.22 33.92
CA GLU A 69 21.32 11.18 34.78
C GLU A 69 19.79 11.14 34.74
N LEU A 70 19.11 12.28 34.59
CA LEU A 70 17.66 12.33 34.37
C LEU A 70 17.29 11.87 32.95
N PHE A 71 18.02 12.31 31.92
CA PHE A 71 17.90 11.73 30.58
C PHE A 71 18.47 10.30 30.49
N LYS A 72 19.45 9.90 31.32
CA LYS A 72 19.82 8.46 31.44
C LYS A 72 18.72 7.64 32.09
N LYS A 73 18.03 8.12 33.12
CA LYS A 73 17.06 7.30 33.88
C LYS A 73 15.78 7.09 33.10
N ILE A 74 15.36 8.07 32.29
CA ILE A 74 14.26 7.89 31.33
C ILE A 74 14.72 7.00 30.16
N ASN A 75 15.98 7.08 29.72
CA ASN A 75 16.52 6.24 28.64
C ASN A 75 17.10 4.86 29.09
N LYS A 76 17.15 4.58 30.40
CA LYS A 76 17.66 3.30 30.99
C LYS A 76 16.57 2.27 31.27
N LYS A 77 15.29 2.62 31.19
CA LYS A 77 14.18 1.66 31.31
C LYS A 77 13.71 1.06 29.99
N LEU A 78 14.24 1.51 28.85
CA LEU A 78 14.23 0.72 27.63
C LEU A 78 15.38 -0.29 27.75
N ASN A 79 15.08 -1.45 28.34
CA ASN A 79 15.98 -2.58 28.41
C ASN A 79 16.50 -2.86 26.98
N LYS A 80 17.77 -3.26 26.78
CA LYS A 80 18.30 -3.59 25.44
C LYS A 80 17.34 -4.50 24.67
N ARG A 81 16.67 -5.40 25.40
CA ARG A 81 15.59 -6.27 24.92
C ARG A 81 14.41 -5.52 24.29
N THR A 82 13.93 -4.43 24.89
CA THR A 82 12.83 -3.61 24.34
C THR A 82 13.29 -2.84 23.09
N LYS A 83 14.52 -2.32 23.07
CA LYS A 83 15.09 -1.66 21.87
C LYS A 83 15.29 -2.66 20.73
N THR A 84 15.83 -3.84 21.01
CA THR A 84 15.96 -4.93 20.03
C THR A 84 14.59 -5.40 19.53
N ALA A 85 13.59 -5.53 20.40
CA ALA A 85 12.23 -5.92 20.01
C ALA A 85 11.57 -4.87 19.10
N VAL A 86 11.73 -3.59 19.39
CA VAL A 86 11.23 -2.50 18.53
C VAL A 86 11.93 -2.49 17.17
N ILE A 87 13.26 -2.62 17.15
CA ILE A 87 14.03 -2.69 15.89
C ILE A 87 13.65 -3.94 15.08
N ALA A 88 13.51 -5.09 15.74
CA ALA A 88 13.07 -6.33 15.10
C ALA A 88 11.63 -6.22 14.56
N GLY A 89 10.73 -5.56 15.30
CA GLY A 89 9.38 -5.29 14.84
C GLY A 89 9.35 -4.38 13.61
N ILE A 90 10.11 -3.29 13.62
CA ILE A 90 10.25 -2.39 12.46
C ILE A 90 10.86 -3.15 11.26
N ALA A 91 11.91 -3.94 11.49
CA ALA A 91 12.53 -4.74 10.44
C ALA A 91 11.56 -5.78 9.87
N ALA A 92 10.75 -6.45 10.71
CA ALA A 92 9.73 -7.39 10.27
C ALA A 92 8.66 -6.70 9.41
N VAL A 93 8.19 -5.52 9.82
CA VAL A 93 7.24 -4.72 9.02
C VAL A 93 7.85 -4.32 7.67
N ILE A 94 9.11 -3.89 7.64
CA ILE A 94 9.81 -3.55 6.38
C ILE A 94 9.97 -4.79 5.48
N VAL A 95 10.29 -5.96 6.05
CA VAL A 95 10.39 -7.21 5.29
C VAL A 95 9.04 -7.64 4.74
N VAL A 96 7.97 -7.50 5.51
CA VAL A 96 6.61 -7.84 5.06
C VAL A 96 6.13 -6.86 3.99
N LEU A 97 6.27 -5.56 4.22
CA LEU A 97 5.84 -4.53 3.27
C LEU A 97 6.72 -4.52 2.01
N GLY A 98 8.05 -4.66 2.16
CA GLY A 98 9.00 -4.75 1.06
C GLY A 98 8.84 -6.06 0.28
N GLY A 99 8.62 -7.17 0.97
CA GLY A 99 8.29 -8.46 0.37
C GLY A 99 6.97 -8.41 -0.40
N ALA A 100 5.92 -7.82 0.17
CA ALA A 100 4.65 -7.61 -0.53
C ALA A 100 4.82 -6.71 -1.76
N GLN A 101 5.52 -5.58 -1.64
CA GLN A 101 5.81 -4.71 -2.79
C GLN A 101 6.57 -5.44 -3.89
N LEU A 102 7.57 -6.28 -3.57
CA LEU A 102 8.26 -7.09 -4.57
C LEU A 102 7.36 -8.16 -5.19
N LEU A 103 6.47 -8.79 -4.42
CA LEU A 103 5.57 -9.82 -4.94
C LEU A 103 4.44 -9.24 -5.79
N PHE A 104 3.93 -8.05 -5.48
CA PHE A 104 2.81 -7.44 -6.22
C PHE A 104 3.24 -6.48 -7.33
N ASN A 105 4.46 -5.94 -7.29
CA ASN A 105 4.94 -4.94 -8.25
C ASN A 105 6.05 -5.46 -9.19
N THR A 106 6.41 -6.75 -9.13
CA THR A 106 7.34 -7.31 -10.11
C THR A 106 6.62 -7.61 -11.43
N PRO A 107 7.20 -7.23 -12.58
CA PRO A 107 6.56 -7.46 -13.86
C PRO A 107 6.50 -8.96 -14.16
N LEU A 108 5.33 -9.41 -14.61
CA LEU A 108 5.14 -10.78 -15.08
C LEU A 108 6.14 -11.11 -16.21
N LYS A 109 6.56 -12.37 -16.28
CA LYS A 109 7.55 -12.82 -17.27
C LYS A 109 6.87 -13.15 -18.59
N ASN A 110 7.48 -12.72 -19.70
CA ASN A 110 7.00 -13.10 -21.02
C ASN A 110 7.31 -14.56 -21.32
N ILE A 111 6.34 -15.26 -21.90
CA ILE A 111 6.47 -16.62 -22.41
C ILE A 111 6.84 -16.55 -23.90
N PRO A 112 7.81 -17.34 -24.37
CA PRO A 112 8.11 -17.43 -25.79
C PRO A 112 6.91 -17.97 -26.58
N VAL A 113 6.55 -17.29 -27.68
CA VAL A 113 5.38 -17.67 -28.49
C VAL A 113 5.49 -19.08 -29.05
N GLU A 114 6.68 -19.59 -29.36
CA GLU A 114 6.85 -20.97 -29.84
C GLU A 114 6.44 -22.06 -28.82
N LYS A 115 6.19 -21.66 -27.56
CA LYS A 115 5.72 -22.54 -26.48
C LYS A 115 4.23 -22.39 -26.20
N VAL A 116 3.50 -21.64 -27.02
CA VAL A 116 2.07 -21.45 -26.89
C VAL A 116 1.41 -21.86 -28.20
N SER A 117 0.46 -22.78 -28.14
CA SER A 117 -0.47 -23.01 -29.24
C SER A 117 -1.80 -22.32 -28.96
N ALA A 118 -2.43 -21.81 -30.01
CA ALA A 118 -3.75 -21.21 -29.94
C ALA A 118 -4.70 -21.97 -30.88
N THR A 119 -5.94 -22.14 -30.46
CA THR A 119 -7.01 -22.70 -31.27
C THR A 119 -8.28 -21.91 -31.05
N ALA A 120 -9.07 -21.70 -32.09
CA ALA A 120 -10.44 -21.20 -31.95
C ALA A 120 -11.44 -22.22 -32.53
N SER A 121 -12.54 -22.39 -31.82
CA SER A 121 -13.73 -23.13 -32.29
C SER A 121 -14.88 -22.14 -32.39
N VAL A 122 -15.45 -21.99 -33.59
CA VAL A 122 -16.51 -21.02 -33.88
C VAL A 122 -17.83 -21.75 -34.02
N TYR A 123 -18.84 -21.31 -33.28
CA TYR A 123 -20.17 -21.92 -33.27
C TYR A 123 -21.23 -20.88 -33.64
N PRO A 124 -22.14 -21.15 -34.59
CA PRO A 124 -23.32 -20.31 -34.82
C PRO A 124 -24.22 -20.33 -33.60
N THR A 125 -24.70 -19.18 -33.12
CA THR A 125 -25.49 -19.09 -31.88
C THR A 125 -26.73 -19.99 -31.90
N GLU A 126 -27.35 -20.17 -33.06
CA GLU A 126 -28.52 -21.04 -33.26
C GLU A 126 -28.23 -22.52 -32.99
N GLU A 127 -27.02 -23.00 -33.31
CA GLU A 127 -26.63 -24.39 -33.05
C GLU A 127 -26.38 -24.67 -31.56
N ILE A 128 -26.08 -23.63 -30.79
CA ILE A 128 -25.70 -23.75 -29.39
C ILE A 128 -26.92 -23.86 -28.48
N SER A 129 -28.06 -23.26 -28.86
CA SER A 129 -29.31 -23.33 -28.08
C SER A 129 -30.06 -24.67 -28.21
N SER A 130 -29.61 -25.59 -29.09
CA SER A 130 -30.36 -26.81 -29.45
C SER A 130 -29.67 -28.14 -29.12
N LYS A 131 -28.38 -28.15 -28.76
CA LYS A 131 -27.63 -29.37 -28.45
C LYS A 131 -27.55 -29.57 -26.93
N SER A 132 -28.54 -30.25 -26.35
CA SER A 132 -28.52 -30.64 -24.94
C SER A 132 -27.85 -31.99 -24.68
N GLU A 133 -27.52 -32.80 -25.69
CA GLU A 133 -26.98 -34.14 -25.46
C GLU A 133 -26.05 -34.56 -26.62
N ALA A 134 -24.89 -35.12 -26.25
CA ALA A 134 -23.88 -35.80 -27.09
C ALA A 134 -22.87 -34.92 -27.85
N ASP A 135 -21.77 -34.58 -27.17
CA ASP A 135 -20.39 -34.89 -27.60
C ASP A 135 -19.42 -34.51 -26.45
N GLU A 136 -18.93 -35.52 -25.71
CA GLU A 136 -18.20 -35.41 -24.42
C GLU A 136 -16.75 -34.87 -24.53
N GLU A 137 -16.37 -34.21 -25.61
CA GLU A 137 -15.04 -33.61 -25.74
C GLU A 137 -15.15 -32.27 -26.48
N PHE A 138 -15.06 -31.16 -25.75
CA PHE A 138 -14.89 -29.79 -26.28
C PHE A 138 -16.10 -29.06 -26.89
N SER A 139 -17.34 -29.47 -26.62
CA SER A 139 -18.52 -28.67 -26.96
C SER A 139 -18.80 -27.63 -25.86
N VAL A 140 -18.89 -26.36 -26.25
CA VAL A 140 -19.37 -25.29 -25.37
C VAL A 140 -20.85 -25.55 -25.09
N ASN A 141 -21.23 -25.83 -23.84
CA ASN A 141 -22.63 -26.06 -23.50
C ASN A 141 -23.26 -24.77 -22.98
N ILE A 142 -24.36 -24.33 -23.58
CA ILE A 142 -25.15 -23.20 -23.07
C ILE A 142 -26.45 -23.76 -22.48
N SER A 143 -26.57 -23.71 -21.16
CA SER A 143 -27.77 -24.15 -20.45
C SER A 143 -28.49 -22.95 -19.83
N LYS A 144 -29.81 -23.08 -19.62
CA LYS A 144 -30.57 -22.05 -18.89
C LYS A 144 -30.13 -22.09 -17.43
N ASP A 145 -29.81 -20.93 -16.85
CA ASP A 145 -29.34 -20.85 -15.46
C ASP A 145 -30.39 -21.47 -14.52
N PRO A 146 -30.07 -22.58 -13.81
CA PRO A 146 -31.00 -23.27 -12.93
C PRO A 146 -31.40 -22.47 -11.68
N LEU A 147 -30.68 -21.39 -11.36
CA LEU A 147 -30.88 -20.57 -10.16
C LEU A 147 -31.60 -19.23 -10.45
N ASN A 148 -32.05 -19.00 -11.68
CA ASN A 148 -32.57 -17.71 -12.12
C ASN A 148 -33.82 -17.26 -11.32
N ASN A 149 -33.62 -16.26 -10.45
CA ASN A 149 -34.65 -15.62 -9.62
C ASN A 149 -34.78 -14.10 -9.88
N ASN A 150 -34.64 -13.66 -11.14
CA ASN A 150 -34.86 -12.27 -11.59
C ASN A 150 -33.81 -11.23 -11.17
N SER A 151 -32.51 -11.51 -11.34
CA SER A 151 -31.41 -10.52 -11.50
C SER A 151 -30.08 -11.17 -11.91
N GLN A 152 -30.09 -12.45 -12.30
CA GLN A 152 -28.90 -13.25 -12.62
C GLN A 152 -28.89 -13.60 -14.11
N PRO A 153 -27.72 -13.96 -14.68
CA PRO A 153 -27.59 -14.38 -16.08
C PRO A 153 -28.67 -15.41 -16.44
N GLU A 154 -29.21 -15.33 -17.66
CA GLU A 154 -30.29 -16.21 -18.10
C GLU A 154 -29.74 -17.56 -18.60
N PHE A 155 -28.49 -17.54 -19.05
CA PHE A 155 -27.78 -18.70 -19.59
C PHE A 155 -26.39 -18.82 -18.96
N VAL A 156 -25.91 -20.04 -18.86
CA VAL A 156 -24.56 -20.36 -18.40
C VAL A 156 -23.84 -21.08 -19.53
N ILE A 157 -22.69 -20.55 -19.90
CA ILE A 157 -21.80 -21.13 -20.92
C ILE A 157 -20.71 -21.94 -20.21
N GLU A 158 -20.78 -23.26 -20.28
CA GLU A 158 -19.79 -24.16 -19.71
C GLU A 158 -18.65 -24.41 -20.70
N ILE A 159 -17.42 -24.23 -20.23
CA ILE A 159 -16.20 -24.56 -20.98
C ILE A 159 -15.60 -25.84 -20.39
N PRO A 160 -15.68 -26.99 -21.08
CA PRO A 160 -15.18 -28.27 -20.58
C PRO A 160 -13.72 -28.20 -20.14
N GLY A 161 -13.39 -28.86 -19.02
CA GLY A 161 -12.00 -28.99 -18.54
C GLY A 161 -11.41 -27.75 -17.86
N THR A 162 -12.18 -26.67 -17.70
CA THR A 162 -11.70 -25.44 -17.03
C THR A 162 -11.98 -25.40 -15.53
N GLY A 163 -12.88 -26.26 -15.04
CA GLY A 163 -13.25 -26.32 -13.62
C GLY A 163 -14.08 -25.13 -13.12
N TYR A 164 -14.50 -24.24 -14.01
CA TYR A 164 -15.44 -23.15 -13.71
C TYR A 164 -16.87 -23.63 -13.89
N ASP A 165 -17.78 -23.13 -13.05
CA ASP A 165 -19.23 -23.36 -13.12
C ASP A 165 -19.90 -22.64 -14.33
N GLY A 166 -19.13 -22.34 -15.37
CA GLY A 166 -19.55 -21.63 -16.57
C GLY A 166 -19.57 -20.10 -16.47
N ILE A 167 -19.80 -19.46 -17.61
CA ILE A 167 -19.88 -18.00 -17.78
C ILE A 167 -21.34 -17.62 -17.93
N GLY A 168 -21.85 -16.79 -17.02
CA GLY A 168 -23.20 -16.28 -17.09
C GLY A 168 -23.40 -15.24 -18.19
N VAL A 169 -24.44 -15.39 -19.01
CA VAL A 169 -24.77 -14.53 -20.15
C VAL A 169 -26.28 -14.20 -20.17
N SER A 170 -26.65 -12.99 -20.60
CA SER A 170 -28.06 -12.61 -20.81
C SER A 170 -28.56 -13.02 -22.19
N GLN A 171 -29.87 -13.29 -22.32
CA GLN A 171 -30.51 -13.57 -23.62
C GLN A 171 -30.28 -12.44 -24.61
N SER A 172 -30.32 -11.18 -24.14
CA SER A 172 -30.08 -10.02 -24.99
C SER A 172 -28.71 -10.01 -25.67
N LEU A 173 -27.68 -10.58 -25.03
CA LEU A 173 -26.36 -10.70 -25.64
C LEU A 173 -26.36 -11.80 -26.69
N LEU A 174 -26.93 -12.97 -26.35
CA LEU A 174 -27.05 -14.10 -27.28
C LEU A 174 -27.86 -13.74 -28.52
N ASP A 175 -29.01 -13.09 -28.37
CA ASP A 175 -29.86 -12.65 -29.47
C ASP A 175 -29.17 -11.63 -30.39
N SER A 176 -28.18 -10.89 -29.86
CA SER A 176 -27.44 -9.87 -30.60
C SER A 176 -26.20 -10.41 -31.33
N CYS A 177 -25.77 -11.65 -31.04
CA CYS A 177 -24.57 -12.24 -31.62
C CYS A 177 -24.91 -13.41 -32.55
N GLU A 178 -24.33 -13.43 -33.75
CA GLU A 178 -24.52 -14.51 -34.73
C GLU A 178 -23.62 -15.73 -34.41
N TYR A 179 -22.47 -15.51 -33.79
CA TYR A 179 -21.49 -16.54 -33.47
C TYR A 179 -20.92 -16.39 -32.06
N VAL A 180 -20.53 -17.52 -31.48
CA VAL A 180 -19.71 -17.61 -30.27
C VAL A 180 -18.42 -18.35 -30.61
N SER A 181 -17.29 -17.73 -30.35
CA SER A 181 -15.96 -18.32 -30.56
C SER A 181 -15.32 -18.68 -29.22
N LEU A 182 -14.99 -19.97 -29.04
CA LEU A 182 -14.17 -20.46 -27.95
C LEU A 182 -12.70 -20.43 -28.37
N ILE A 183 -11.91 -19.59 -27.70
CA ILE A 183 -10.48 -19.49 -27.93
C ILE A 183 -9.76 -20.20 -26.79
N SER A 184 -8.83 -21.10 -27.13
CA SER A 184 -8.02 -21.84 -26.17
C SER A 184 -6.54 -21.65 -26.45
N PHE A 185 -5.79 -21.33 -25.39
CA PHE A 185 -4.34 -21.21 -25.38
C PHE A 185 -3.76 -22.33 -24.55
N ASN A 186 -2.81 -23.06 -25.12
CA ASN A 186 -2.20 -24.21 -24.47
C ASN A 186 -0.69 -23.96 -24.33
N SER A 187 -0.18 -24.05 -23.09
CA SER A 187 1.22 -23.74 -22.79
C SER A 187 1.76 -24.62 -21.65
N PRO A 188 3.06 -24.95 -21.62
CA PRO A 188 3.68 -25.60 -20.46
C PRO A 188 3.90 -24.65 -19.27
N TYR A 189 3.58 -23.37 -19.41
CA TYR A 189 3.61 -22.38 -18.35
C TYR A 189 2.19 -21.96 -17.98
N VAL A 190 1.96 -21.71 -16.69
CA VAL A 190 0.72 -21.09 -16.24
C VAL A 190 0.56 -19.73 -16.92
N LEU A 191 -0.49 -19.57 -17.72
CA LEU A 191 -0.87 -18.32 -18.37
C LEU A 191 -1.60 -17.45 -17.36
N ASP A 192 -0.95 -16.36 -16.94
CA ASP A 192 -1.48 -15.44 -15.93
C ASP A 192 -2.16 -14.23 -16.58
N TYR A 193 -1.58 -13.75 -17.68
CA TYR A 193 -2.10 -12.61 -18.44
C TYR A 193 -1.76 -12.74 -19.92
N ILE A 194 -2.73 -12.39 -20.77
CA ILE A 194 -2.57 -12.33 -22.23
C ILE A 194 -2.88 -10.89 -22.65
N ASP A 195 -1.89 -10.24 -23.25
CA ASP A 195 -2.05 -8.91 -23.83
C ASP A 195 -2.60 -9.07 -25.25
N SER A 196 -3.85 -8.68 -25.48
CA SER A 196 -4.52 -8.92 -26.74
C SER A 196 -5.59 -7.89 -27.08
N GLU A 197 -5.92 -7.78 -28.36
CA GLU A 197 -6.91 -6.87 -28.90
C GLU A 197 -7.62 -7.52 -30.10
N TYR A 198 -8.93 -7.34 -30.20
CA TYR A 198 -9.69 -7.74 -31.38
C TYR A 198 -9.77 -6.60 -32.37
N LYS A 199 -9.57 -6.90 -33.66
CA LYS A 199 -9.82 -5.95 -34.76
C LYS A 199 -10.60 -6.63 -35.85
N THR A 200 -11.62 -5.94 -36.33
CA THR A 200 -12.43 -6.38 -37.46
C THR A 200 -12.11 -5.50 -38.65
N GLU A 201 -11.54 -6.09 -39.70
CA GLU A 201 -11.21 -5.41 -40.95
C GLU A 201 -11.85 -6.18 -42.11
N ASN A 202 -12.58 -5.48 -42.99
CA ASN A 202 -13.29 -6.08 -44.13
C ASN A 202 -14.25 -7.23 -43.77
N GLY A 203 -14.77 -7.23 -42.54
CA GLY A 203 -15.66 -8.29 -42.04
C GLY A 203 -14.95 -9.54 -41.52
N GLU A 204 -13.61 -9.56 -41.51
CA GLU A 204 -12.81 -10.58 -40.85
C GLU A 204 -12.34 -10.08 -39.49
N THR A 205 -12.65 -10.82 -38.42
CA THR A 205 -12.22 -10.49 -37.07
C THR A 205 -10.97 -11.26 -36.71
N THR A 206 -9.91 -10.53 -36.39
CA THR A 206 -8.62 -11.07 -35.96
C THR A 206 -8.35 -10.74 -34.50
N LEU A 207 -7.98 -11.76 -33.72
CA LEU A 207 -7.43 -11.59 -32.39
C LEU A 207 -5.91 -11.38 -32.49
N TYR A 208 -5.46 -10.17 -32.19
CA TYR A 208 -4.05 -9.82 -32.09
C TYR A 208 -3.54 -10.05 -30.67
N ILE A 209 -2.41 -10.72 -30.54
CA ILE A 209 -1.77 -11.02 -29.26
C ILE A 209 -0.39 -10.38 -29.25
N TYR A 210 -0.14 -9.54 -28.25
CA TYR A 210 1.11 -8.81 -28.10
C TYR A 210 2.06 -9.47 -27.09
N ALA A 211 1.52 -10.17 -26.09
CA ALA A 211 2.32 -10.88 -25.09
C ALA A 211 1.54 -11.98 -24.36
N PHE A 212 2.22 -13.10 -24.10
CA PHE A 212 1.80 -14.09 -23.11
C PHE A 212 2.66 -13.92 -21.85
N LYS A 213 2.03 -13.79 -20.68
CA LYS A 213 2.73 -13.57 -19.42
C LYS A 213 2.42 -14.67 -18.40
N THR A 214 3.45 -15.10 -17.69
CA THR A 214 3.38 -16.08 -16.60
C THR A 214 3.73 -15.45 -15.25
N THR A 215 3.39 -16.17 -14.18
CA THR A 215 3.73 -15.85 -12.80
C THR A 215 5.22 -15.57 -12.58
N ILE A 216 5.55 -14.83 -11.51
CA ILE A 216 6.92 -14.41 -11.16
C ILE A 216 7.87 -15.61 -11.03
N LEU A 217 7.37 -16.73 -10.51
CA LEU A 217 8.12 -17.95 -10.26
C LEU A 217 8.41 -18.76 -11.53
N ASN A 218 7.89 -18.34 -12.69
CA ASN A 218 8.03 -19.06 -13.96
C ASN A 218 7.62 -20.52 -13.84
N ASN A 219 6.53 -20.76 -13.11
CA ASN A 219 6.07 -22.09 -12.78
C ASN A 219 5.70 -22.85 -14.06
N LYS A 220 6.38 -23.96 -14.28
CA LYS A 220 6.06 -24.95 -15.31
C LYS A 220 5.27 -26.07 -14.66
N THR A 221 4.25 -26.57 -15.35
CA THR A 221 3.46 -27.71 -14.82
C THR A 221 4.12 -29.03 -15.19
N SER A 222 4.17 -29.97 -14.24
CA SER A 222 4.74 -31.30 -14.42
C SER A 222 3.80 -32.26 -15.17
N SER A 223 2.49 -31.98 -15.11
CA SER A 223 1.44 -32.64 -15.89
C SER A 223 1.01 -31.73 -17.03
N MET A 224 0.64 -32.34 -18.16
CA MET A 224 0.03 -31.78 -19.39
C MET A 224 -0.25 -30.27 -19.38
N ASN A 225 0.26 -29.59 -20.40
CA ASN A 225 0.10 -28.17 -20.70
C ASN A 225 -1.17 -27.53 -20.08
N THR A 226 -1.00 -26.41 -19.39
CA THR A 226 -2.12 -25.62 -18.89
C THR A 226 -2.87 -25.03 -20.07
N SER A 227 -4.19 -25.21 -20.09
CA SER A 227 -5.10 -24.52 -20.99
C SER A 227 -5.66 -23.27 -20.32
N SER A 228 -5.68 -22.15 -21.04
CA SER A 228 -6.44 -20.95 -20.72
C SER A 228 -7.44 -20.74 -21.84
N SER A 229 -8.73 -20.61 -21.51
CA SER A 229 -9.79 -20.45 -22.49
C SER A 229 -10.57 -19.16 -22.26
N THR A 230 -11.05 -18.55 -23.33
CA THR A 230 -11.90 -17.36 -23.30
C THR A 230 -12.98 -17.45 -24.38
N LEU A 231 -14.09 -16.73 -24.18
CA LEU A 231 -15.19 -16.64 -25.12
C LEU A 231 -15.21 -15.27 -25.78
N GLN A 232 -15.52 -15.25 -27.07
CA GLN A 232 -15.82 -14.05 -27.85
C GLN A 232 -17.18 -14.21 -28.50
N PHE A 233 -18.08 -13.24 -28.34
CA PHE A 233 -19.44 -13.25 -28.91
C PHE A 233 -19.47 -12.69 -30.34
N GLU A 234 -18.42 -12.99 -31.10
CA GLU A 234 -18.27 -12.66 -32.49
C GLU A 234 -17.52 -13.82 -33.16
N LYS A 235 -17.66 -13.93 -34.49
CA LYS A 235 -16.84 -14.85 -35.27
C LYS A 235 -15.38 -14.43 -35.19
N VAL A 236 -14.48 -15.36 -34.88
CA VAL A 236 -13.03 -15.13 -34.94
C VAL A 236 -12.48 -15.88 -36.14
N ASP A 237 -11.90 -15.15 -37.08
CA ASP A 237 -11.36 -15.69 -38.32
C ASP A 237 -9.87 -16.00 -38.21
N LYS A 238 -9.15 -15.29 -37.34
CA LYS A 238 -7.70 -15.43 -37.21
C LYS A 238 -7.19 -15.09 -35.82
N ILE A 239 -6.11 -15.75 -35.41
CA ILE A 239 -5.31 -15.39 -34.23
C ILE A 239 -3.89 -15.10 -34.68
N VAL A 240 -3.40 -13.90 -34.41
CA VAL A 240 -2.07 -13.43 -34.81
C VAL A 240 -1.28 -12.98 -33.59
N TYR A 241 -0.07 -13.52 -33.43
CA TYR A 241 0.90 -12.96 -32.50
C TYR A 241 1.72 -11.86 -33.18
N VAL A 242 1.86 -10.71 -32.53
CA VAL A 242 2.66 -9.58 -32.99
C VAL A 242 3.88 -9.46 -32.08
N ASP A 243 5.06 -9.65 -32.64
CA ASP A 243 6.30 -9.50 -31.89
C ASP A 243 6.64 -8.02 -31.60
N LYS A 244 7.68 -7.79 -30.80
CA LYS A 244 8.13 -6.43 -30.46
C LYS A 244 8.64 -5.60 -31.65
N ASN A 245 8.97 -6.25 -32.76
CA ASN A 245 9.42 -5.63 -33.99
C ASN A 245 8.25 -5.37 -34.97
N GLY A 246 7.02 -5.76 -34.60
CA GLY A 246 5.83 -5.67 -35.46
C GLY A 246 5.69 -6.81 -36.46
N SER A 247 6.45 -7.90 -36.32
CA SER A 247 6.31 -9.10 -37.14
C SER A 247 5.10 -9.91 -36.70
N ASN A 248 4.29 -10.33 -37.67
CA ASN A 248 3.08 -11.11 -37.44
C ASN A 248 3.36 -12.61 -37.61
N THR A 249 2.95 -13.40 -36.63
CA THR A 249 2.95 -14.87 -36.67
C THR A 249 1.52 -15.36 -36.55
N ILE A 250 1.01 -16.03 -37.57
CA ILE A 250 -0.32 -16.63 -37.52
C ILE A 250 -0.27 -17.84 -36.58
N MET A 251 -1.02 -17.78 -35.49
CA MET A 251 -1.13 -18.87 -34.52
C MET A 251 -2.28 -19.81 -34.88
N TRP A 252 -3.36 -19.27 -35.44
CA TRP A 252 -4.53 -20.00 -35.89
C TRP A 252 -5.25 -19.19 -36.99
N GLU A 253 -5.87 -19.88 -37.93
CA GLU A 253 -6.70 -19.28 -38.98
C GLU A 253 -7.88 -20.24 -39.25
N SER A 254 -9.07 -19.67 -39.41
CA SER A 254 -10.27 -20.42 -39.77
C SER A 254 -10.05 -21.10 -41.12
N LYS A 255 -10.42 -22.37 -41.22
CA LYS A 255 -10.35 -23.14 -42.47
C LYS A 255 -11.56 -22.93 -43.35
#